data_AF-A0A3B9XPI5-F1
#
_entry.id   AF-A0A3B9XPI5-F1
#
_cell.length_a   1.000
_cell.length_b   1.000
_cell.length_c   1.000
_cell.angle_alpha   90.00
_cell.angle_beta   90.00
_cell.angle_gamma   90.00
#
_symmetry.space_group_name_H-M   'P 1'
#
loop_
_entity.id
_entity.type
_entity.pdbx_description
1 polymer ?
#
loop_
_entity_poly.entity_id
_entity_poly.type
_entity_poly.pdbx_seq_one_letter_code
_entity_poly.pdbx_strand_id
1 'polypeptide(L)'
;MHLKAVVGIFSTTYELGDYGTYQMGLIEEYSGPWQDENGNLTAEGKAYFYDEALNSKSEVEGPTVMLPGGMVDLPFAGGVMGGASYSPPGRPFTFATSVYAPMMNGVHRDDDDPGRFFQQRGAFTLLTYFSPSIAYEVSDSLQIGLSVNFNYSGMGIDLPAREPHLGIFFYGSPFIRDTFCNEDGTAKSPDLELCGIVKPYEVYTDLRFEVDQPLTLGFNMGLLWSPQPWITLGLSYNSSIKADMEGDYDFPIRPDFKKVLLDFMNGSVWPGVVAAAGA
;
A
#
# COMPACT_ATOMS: atom_id res chain seq x y z
N MET A 1 -31.91 19.01 8.82
CA MET A 1 -31.26 17.73 8.49
C MET A 1 -30.93 17.75 7.01
N HIS A 2 -29.67 17.58 6.65
CA HIS A 2 -29.22 17.51 5.26
C HIS A 2 -28.51 16.19 5.04
N LEU A 3 -29.00 15.40 4.09
CA LEU A 3 -28.35 14.18 3.62
C LEU A 3 -27.71 14.47 2.26
N LYS A 4 -26.45 14.08 2.08
CA LYS A 4 -25.72 14.22 0.82
C LYS A 4 -25.09 12.86 0.46
N ALA A 5 -25.27 12.45 -0.78
CA ALA A 5 -24.56 11.32 -1.35
C ALA A 5 -23.52 11.85 -2.33
N VAL A 6 -22.34 11.25 -2.32
CA VAL A 6 -21.29 11.48 -3.33
C VAL A 6 -21.05 10.16 -4.04
N VAL A 7 -21.08 10.20 -5.36
CA VAL A 7 -20.79 9.07 -6.25
C VAL A 7 -19.83 9.55 -7.32
N GLY A 8 -18.82 8.75 -7.62
CA GLY A 8 -17.86 9.01 -8.67
C GLY A 8 -17.46 7.73 -9.40
N ILE A 9 -16.99 7.91 -10.64
CA ILE A 9 -16.29 6.89 -11.40
C ILE A 9 -14.87 7.40 -11.56
N PHE A 10 -13.89 6.57 -11.20
CA PHE A 10 -12.49 6.84 -11.43
C PHE A 10 -11.89 5.67 -12.20
N SER A 11 -10.98 5.98 -13.13
CA SER A 11 -10.07 5.00 -13.72
C SER A 11 -8.68 5.54 -13.49
N THR A 12 -7.79 4.68 -13.03
CA THR A 12 -6.38 4.99 -12.86
C THR A 12 -5.59 3.97 -13.67
N THR A 13 -4.83 4.47 -14.63
CA THR A 13 -3.98 3.65 -15.50
C THR A 13 -2.52 4.01 -15.31
N TYR A 14 -1.65 3.01 -15.29
CA TYR A 14 -0.20 3.19 -15.23
C TYR A 14 0.45 2.57 -16.46
N GLU A 15 1.43 3.27 -17.02
CA GLU A 15 2.33 2.72 -18.04
C GLU A 15 3.64 2.34 -17.35
N LEU A 16 3.97 1.06 -17.39
CA LEU A 16 5.19 0.51 -16.79
C LEU A 16 6.24 0.42 -17.90
N GLY A 17 7.21 1.34 -17.86
CA GLY A 17 8.23 1.47 -18.89
C GLY A 17 9.42 0.53 -18.70
N ASP A 18 10.53 0.88 -19.36
CA ASP A 18 11.80 0.18 -19.25
C ASP A 18 12.40 0.23 -17.84
N TYR A 19 13.34 -0.68 -17.60
CA TYR A 19 14.10 -0.74 -16.36
C TYR A 19 14.93 0.54 -16.11
N GLY A 20 14.99 0.93 -14.83
CA GLY A 20 15.93 1.96 -14.38
C GLY A 20 17.39 1.51 -14.50
N THR A 21 18.32 2.46 -14.44
CA THR A 21 19.77 2.22 -14.62
C THR A 21 20.33 1.17 -13.66
N TYR A 22 19.88 1.15 -12.41
CA TYR A 22 20.29 0.15 -11.42
C TYR A 22 19.92 -1.26 -11.85
N GLN A 23 18.66 -1.45 -12.25
CA GLN A 23 18.14 -2.76 -12.61
C GLN A 23 18.76 -3.26 -13.91
N MET A 24 18.93 -2.37 -14.90
CA MET A 24 19.68 -2.68 -16.11
C MET A 24 21.11 -3.13 -15.81
N GLY A 25 21.80 -2.43 -14.90
CA GLY A 25 23.16 -2.81 -14.49
C GLY A 25 23.24 -4.21 -13.89
N LEU A 26 22.27 -4.60 -13.04
CA LEU A 26 22.18 -5.96 -12.51
C LEU A 26 21.93 -7.00 -13.60
N ILE A 27 21.00 -6.72 -14.54
CA ILE A 27 20.74 -7.64 -15.65
C ILE A 27 22.00 -7.82 -16.50
N GLU A 28 22.68 -6.73 -16.85
CA GLU A 28 23.92 -6.78 -17.63
C GLU A 28 25.01 -7.59 -16.92
N GLU A 29 25.24 -7.32 -15.63
CA GLU A 29 26.26 -8.01 -14.81
C GLU A 29 26.02 -9.52 -14.71
N TYR A 30 24.76 -9.94 -14.54
CA TYR A 30 24.42 -11.34 -14.26
C TYR A 30 23.86 -12.10 -15.47
N SER A 31 23.75 -11.48 -16.65
CA SER A 31 23.20 -12.12 -17.86
C SER A 31 24.17 -13.04 -18.60
N GLY A 32 25.49 -12.88 -18.43
CA GLY A 32 26.50 -13.65 -19.18
C GLY A 32 26.27 -15.18 -19.24
N PRO A 33 25.90 -15.88 -18.15
CA PRO A 33 25.65 -17.33 -18.15
C PRO A 33 24.41 -17.75 -18.94
N TRP A 34 23.56 -16.78 -19.23
CA TRP A 34 22.27 -16.94 -19.88
C TRP A 34 22.31 -16.51 -21.34
N GLN A 35 23.49 -16.19 -21.88
CA GLN A 35 23.70 -15.76 -23.26
C GLN A 35 24.27 -16.88 -24.13
N ASP A 36 23.97 -16.83 -25.43
CA ASP A 36 24.58 -17.64 -26.46
C ASP A 36 25.95 -17.08 -26.90
N GLU A 37 26.64 -17.79 -27.80
CA GLU A 37 27.95 -17.38 -28.33
C GLU A 37 27.93 -16.01 -29.05
N ASN A 38 26.75 -15.51 -29.43
CA ASN A 38 26.56 -14.22 -30.08
C ASN A 38 26.17 -13.10 -29.09
N GLY A 39 26.12 -13.39 -27.79
CA GLY A 39 25.74 -12.46 -26.73
C GLY A 39 24.23 -12.24 -26.57
N ASN A 40 23.38 -13.05 -27.22
CA ASN A 40 21.93 -12.96 -27.06
C ASN A 40 21.45 -13.88 -25.94
N LEU A 41 20.45 -13.45 -25.16
CA LEU A 41 19.84 -14.33 -24.16
C LEU A 41 19.27 -15.61 -24.81
N THR A 42 19.63 -16.77 -24.25
CA THR A 42 19.08 -18.08 -24.60
C THR A 42 17.59 -18.15 -24.23
N ALA A 43 16.90 -19.22 -24.65
CA ALA A 43 15.51 -19.44 -24.26
C ALA A 43 15.34 -19.51 -22.73
N GLU A 44 16.29 -20.17 -22.05
CA GLU A 44 16.34 -20.27 -20.59
C GLU A 44 16.62 -18.90 -19.95
N GLY A 45 17.54 -18.13 -20.52
CA GLY A 45 17.83 -16.77 -20.08
C GLY A 45 16.64 -15.82 -20.18
N LYS A 46 15.92 -15.87 -21.30
CA LYS A 46 14.68 -15.12 -21.49
C LYS A 46 13.62 -15.51 -20.47
N ALA A 47 13.51 -16.78 -20.13
CA ALA A 47 12.56 -17.27 -19.13
C ALA A 47 12.98 -16.92 -17.69
N TYR A 48 14.28 -16.80 -17.41
CA TYR A 48 14.83 -16.41 -16.11
C TYR A 48 14.61 -14.92 -15.82
N PHE A 49 14.92 -14.06 -16.80
CA PHE A 49 14.74 -12.60 -16.69
C PHE A 49 13.37 -12.09 -17.14
N TYR A 50 12.40 -12.99 -17.34
CA TYR A 50 11.06 -12.59 -17.77
C TYR A 50 10.37 -11.75 -16.68
N ASP A 51 10.06 -10.50 -17.01
CA ASP A 51 9.24 -9.62 -16.20
C ASP A 51 7.95 -9.29 -16.95
N GLU A 52 6.84 -9.79 -16.43
CA GLU A 52 5.50 -9.52 -16.95
C GLU A 52 5.08 -8.04 -16.82
N ALA A 53 5.74 -7.26 -15.97
CA ALA A 53 5.45 -5.83 -15.81
C ALA A 53 6.20 -4.94 -16.81
N LEU A 54 7.25 -5.44 -17.45
CA LEU A 54 8.10 -4.65 -18.34
C LEU A 54 7.32 -4.20 -19.59
N ASN A 55 7.37 -2.90 -19.89
CA ASN A 55 6.68 -2.30 -21.06
C ASN A 55 5.20 -2.69 -21.17
N SER A 56 4.55 -2.76 -20.02
CA SER A 56 3.15 -3.18 -19.88
C SER A 56 2.28 -2.01 -19.41
N LYS A 57 0.97 -2.24 -19.36
CA LYS A 57 -0.01 -1.28 -18.86
C LYS A 57 -0.79 -1.92 -17.73
N SER A 58 -1.01 -1.14 -16.67
CA SER A 58 -1.86 -1.49 -15.53
C SER A 58 -3.11 -0.61 -15.53
N GLU A 59 -4.23 -1.18 -15.11
CA GLU A 59 -5.48 -0.47 -14.88
C GLU A 59 -6.11 -0.93 -13.55
N VAL A 60 -6.61 0.03 -12.78
CA VAL A 60 -7.39 -0.26 -11.56
C VAL A 60 -8.74 -0.84 -11.96
N GLU A 61 -9.09 -1.99 -11.37
CA GLU A 61 -10.37 -2.67 -11.60
C GLU A 61 -11.51 -1.93 -10.88
N GLY A 62 -11.27 -1.46 -9.65
CA GLY A 62 -12.29 -0.71 -8.95
C GLY A 62 -11.90 -0.14 -7.58
N PRO A 63 -12.86 0.52 -6.91
CA PRO A 63 -12.71 1.01 -5.55
C PRO A 63 -12.67 -0.10 -4.52
N THR A 64 -11.84 0.11 -3.50
CA THR A 64 -11.83 -0.68 -2.27
C THR A 64 -11.89 0.26 -1.08
N VAL A 65 -12.60 -0.11 -0.03
CA VAL A 65 -12.69 0.66 1.22
C VAL A 65 -12.30 -0.23 2.40
N MET A 66 -11.63 0.35 3.38
CA MET A 66 -11.38 -0.32 4.66
C MET A 66 -12.53 0.01 5.61
N LEU A 67 -13.26 -0.99 6.05
CA LEU A 67 -14.37 -0.87 6.99
C LEU A 67 -14.09 -1.69 8.25
N PRO A 68 -14.84 -1.47 9.35
CA PRO A 68 -14.79 -2.38 10.48
C PRO A 68 -15.02 -3.82 10.01
N GLY A 69 -14.02 -4.68 10.22
CA GLY A 69 -14.04 -6.08 9.79
C GLY A 69 -13.31 -6.39 8.48
N GLY A 70 -12.67 -5.41 7.82
CA GLY A 70 -11.73 -5.66 6.73
C GLY A 70 -11.96 -4.83 5.47
N MET A 71 -11.13 -5.06 4.46
CA MET A 71 -11.25 -4.42 3.14
C MET A 71 -12.42 -4.99 2.34
N VAL A 72 -13.23 -4.11 1.74
CA VAL A 72 -14.38 -4.47 0.91
C VAL A 72 -14.28 -3.77 -0.44
N ASP A 73 -14.44 -4.54 -1.52
CA ASP A 73 -14.49 -4.00 -2.88
C ASP A 73 -15.90 -3.51 -3.20
N LEU A 74 -15.98 -2.34 -3.83
CA LEU A 74 -17.25 -1.69 -4.13
C LEU A 74 -17.44 -1.57 -5.64
N PRO A 75 -18.68 -1.68 -6.15
CA PRO A 75 -18.97 -1.51 -7.58
C PRO A 75 -18.82 -0.07 -8.07
N PHE A 76 -18.74 0.90 -7.15
CA PHE A 76 -18.49 2.31 -7.44
C PHE A 76 -17.91 3.02 -6.23
N ALA A 77 -17.28 4.17 -6.47
CA ALA A 77 -16.76 5.01 -5.41
C ALA A 77 -17.89 5.87 -4.85
N GLY A 78 -18.27 5.65 -3.59
CA GLY A 78 -19.30 6.46 -2.98
C GLY A 78 -19.36 6.36 -1.47
N GLY A 79 -20.06 7.31 -0.88
CA GLY A 79 -20.23 7.39 0.57
C GLY A 79 -21.43 8.24 0.96
N VAL A 80 -21.95 7.97 2.16
CA VAL A 80 -23.03 8.77 2.75
C VAL A 80 -22.41 9.81 3.66
N MET A 81 -22.77 11.07 3.43
CA MET A 81 -22.39 12.18 4.29
C MET A 81 -23.64 12.95 4.68
N GLY A 82 -23.62 13.60 5.83
CA GLY A 82 -24.78 14.36 6.26
C GLY A 82 -24.60 15.03 7.60
N GLY A 83 -25.59 15.81 7.98
CA GLY A 83 -25.58 16.46 9.28
C GLY A 83 -26.89 17.16 9.61
N ALA A 84 -26.98 17.56 10.86
CA ALA A 84 -28.06 18.37 11.38
C ALA A 84 -27.47 19.50 12.21
N SER A 85 -28.10 20.67 12.12
CA SER A 85 -27.83 21.80 13.00
C SER A 85 -29.14 22.33 13.57
N TYR A 86 -29.04 22.94 14.75
CA TYR A 86 -30.14 23.56 15.47
C TYR A 86 -29.65 24.83 16.16
N SER A 87 -30.28 25.94 15.83
CA SER A 87 -30.04 27.25 16.44
C SER A 87 -31.28 27.62 17.26
N PRO A 88 -31.23 27.61 18.60
CA PRO A 88 -32.36 27.98 19.43
C PRO A 88 -32.75 29.45 19.19
N PRO A 89 -34.05 29.77 19.05
CA PRO A 89 -34.48 31.15 18.83
C PRO A 89 -34.01 32.10 19.94
N GLY A 90 -33.44 33.24 19.56
CA GLY A 90 -32.98 34.28 20.48
C GLY A 90 -31.73 33.91 21.31
N ARG A 91 -31.00 32.86 20.93
CA ARG A 91 -29.73 32.47 21.57
C ARG A 91 -28.58 32.58 20.57
N PRO A 92 -27.39 33.05 20.97
CA PRO A 92 -26.22 33.19 20.10
C PRO A 92 -25.47 31.86 19.87
N PHE A 93 -26.16 30.72 19.97
CA PHE A 93 -25.53 29.39 19.90
C PHE A 93 -26.17 28.55 18.80
N THR A 94 -25.35 27.78 18.10
CA THR A 94 -25.81 26.73 17.18
C THR A 94 -25.17 25.41 17.56
N PHE A 95 -25.99 24.37 17.72
CA PHE A 95 -25.53 23.01 17.93
C PHE A 95 -25.60 22.26 16.61
N ALA A 96 -24.61 21.41 16.32
CA ALA A 96 -24.63 20.60 15.12
C ALA A 96 -23.98 19.23 15.34
N THR A 97 -24.31 18.29 14.45
CA THR A 97 -23.58 17.04 14.31
C THR A 97 -23.54 16.62 12.85
N SER A 98 -22.48 15.94 12.45
CA SER A 98 -22.29 15.45 11.09
C SER A 98 -21.59 14.09 11.03
N VAL A 99 -21.81 13.43 9.91
CA VAL A 99 -21.11 12.22 9.44
C VAL A 99 -20.47 12.57 8.10
N TYR A 100 -19.17 12.33 7.98
CA TYR A 100 -18.42 12.61 6.75
C TYR A 100 -17.12 11.80 6.72
N ALA A 101 -16.53 11.62 5.53
CA ALA A 101 -15.27 10.91 5.37
C ALA A 101 -14.15 11.90 5.00
N PRO A 102 -13.32 12.36 5.97
CA PRO A 102 -12.16 13.18 5.67
C PRO A 102 -11.22 12.57 4.62
N MET A 103 -11.02 11.24 4.68
CA MET A 103 -10.23 10.49 3.72
C MET A 103 -10.90 9.16 3.47
N MET A 104 -11.07 8.79 2.20
CA MET A 104 -11.55 7.47 1.81
C MET A 104 -10.97 7.21 0.43
N ASN A 105 -9.81 6.56 0.41
CA ASN A 105 -9.09 6.21 -0.80
C ASN A 105 -8.81 4.73 -0.77
N GLY A 106 -8.99 4.05 -1.90
CA GLY A 106 -8.58 2.68 -2.02
C GLY A 106 -8.99 2.11 -3.37
N VAL A 107 -8.15 1.22 -3.84
CA VAL A 107 -8.25 0.61 -5.17
C VAL A 107 -7.83 -0.84 -5.10
N HIS A 108 -8.37 -1.64 -6.02
CA HIS A 108 -7.88 -2.98 -6.31
C HIS A 108 -7.62 -3.16 -7.80
N ARG A 109 -6.78 -4.14 -8.11
CA ARG A 109 -6.42 -4.59 -9.44
C ARG A 109 -6.64 -6.09 -9.54
N ASP A 110 -6.83 -6.57 -10.77
CA ASP A 110 -6.91 -8.00 -11.05
C ASP A 110 -5.59 -8.73 -10.75
N ASP A 111 -5.68 -10.04 -10.56
CA ASP A 111 -4.56 -10.92 -10.23
C ASP A 111 -3.48 -10.99 -11.32
N ASP A 112 -3.83 -10.72 -12.58
CA ASP A 112 -2.93 -10.70 -13.74
C ASP A 112 -2.50 -9.30 -14.17
N ASP A 113 -2.98 -8.26 -13.48
CA ASP A 113 -2.58 -6.88 -13.76
C ASP A 113 -1.11 -6.65 -13.30
N PRO A 114 -0.23 -6.11 -14.16
CA PRO A 114 1.19 -5.94 -13.84
C PRO A 114 1.46 -4.89 -12.76
N GLY A 115 0.52 -3.99 -12.48
CA GLY A 115 0.61 -3.00 -11.41
C GLY A 115 0.38 -3.58 -10.02
N ARG A 116 -0.03 -4.86 -9.91
CA ARG A 116 -0.25 -5.53 -8.62
C ARG A 116 1.00 -5.59 -7.74
N PHE A 117 2.19 -5.54 -8.35
CA PHE A 117 3.47 -5.54 -7.62
C PHE A 117 3.79 -4.22 -6.93
N PHE A 118 3.08 -3.14 -7.25
CA PHE A 118 3.14 -1.90 -6.47
C PHE A 118 2.11 -1.92 -5.34
N GLN A 119 0.88 -2.32 -5.67
CA GLN A 119 -0.24 -2.46 -4.75
C GLN A 119 -1.35 -3.22 -5.47
N GLN A 120 -1.59 -4.48 -5.15
CA GLN A 120 -2.72 -5.19 -5.75
C GLN A 120 -4.02 -4.65 -5.22
N ARG A 121 -4.11 -4.56 -3.90
CA ARG A 121 -5.24 -4.00 -3.19
C ARG A 121 -4.73 -3.10 -2.10
N GLY A 122 -5.39 -1.98 -1.89
CA GLY A 122 -5.30 -1.37 -0.58
C GLY A 122 -6.17 -0.15 -0.45
N ALA A 123 -6.45 0.14 0.80
CA ALA A 123 -7.40 1.15 1.20
C ALA A 123 -6.92 1.86 2.45
N PHE A 124 -7.23 3.14 2.53
CA PHE A 124 -7.08 3.98 3.69
C PHE A 124 -8.38 4.75 3.91
N THR A 125 -8.98 4.56 5.07
CA THR A 125 -10.28 5.14 5.42
C THR A 125 -10.18 5.86 6.74
N LEU A 126 -10.51 7.15 6.73
CA LEU A 126 -10.77 7.96 7.90
C LEU A 126 -12.21 8.45 7.80
N LEU A 127 -13.09 7.88 8.62
CA LEU A 127 -14.52 8.17 8.61
C LEU A 127 -14.90 8.83 9.94
N THR A 128 -15.33 10.08 9.89
CA THR A 128 -15.96 10.74 11.04
C THR A 128 -17.43 10.31 11.11
N TYR A 129 -17.74 9.38 12.01
CA TYR A 129 -19.11 8.89 12.20
C TYR A 129 -19.92 9.69 13.21
N PHE A 130 -19.25 10.54 14.01
CA PHE A 130 -19.93 11.45 14.93
C PHE A 130 -19.07 12.69 15.18
N SER A 131 -19.59 13.87 14.82
CA SER A 131 -18.91 15.15 15.01
C SER A 131 -19.80 16.16 15.75
N PRO A 132 -19.99 16.04 17.07
CA PRO A 132 -20.69 17.04 17.85
C PRO A 132 -19.96 18.39 17.75
N SER A 133 -20.73 19.42 17.43
CA SER A 133 -20.25 20.75 17.12
C SER A 133 -21.07 21.82 17.82
N ILE A 134 -20.40 22.90 18.24
CA ILE A 134 -21.03 24.11 18.74
C ILE A 134 -20.43 25.33 18.04
N ALA A 135 -21.29 26.26 17.66
CA ALA A 135 -20.89 27.58 17.19
C ALA A 135 -21.48 28.67 18.08
N TYR A 136 -20.73 29.76 18.23
CA TYR A 136 -21.08 30.94 19.01
C TYR A 136 -20.97 32.20 18.16
N GLU A 137 -22.03 32.99 18.18
CA GLU A 137 -22.08 34.32 17.58
C GLU A 137 -21.43 35.32 18.53
N VAL A 138 -20.19 35.73 18.20
CA VAL A 138 -19.43 36.69 19.00
C VAL A 138 -19.98 38.11 18.77
N SER A 139 -20.40 38.40 17.55
CA SER A 139 -21.07 39.65 17.14
C SER A 139 -21.95 39.41 15.92
N ASP A 140 -22.64 40.46 15.46
CA ASP A 140 -23.48 40.42 14.23
C ASP A 140 -22.69 40.05 12.96
N SER A 141 -21.36 40.14 12.99
CA SER A 141 -20.49 39.87 11.84
C SER A 141 -19.44 38.80 12.11
N LEU A 142 -19.34 38.25 13.32
CA LEU A 142 -18.29 37.30 13.69
C LEU A 142 -18.87 36.10 14.42
N GLN A 143 -18.58 34.91 13.91
CA GLN A 143 -18.94 33.63 14.52
C GLN A 143 -17.72 32.73 14.64
N ILE A 144 -17.66 31.94 15.71
CA ILE A 144 -16.64 30.92 15.91
C ILE A 144 -17.29 29.56 16.14
N GLY A 145 -16.64 28.50 15.71
CA GLY A 145 -17.12 27.13 15.85
C GLY A 145 -16.05 26.19 16.35
N LEU A 146 -16.47 25.18 17.10
CA LEU A 146 -15.64 24.08 17.56
C LEU A 146 -16.40 22.77 17.34
N SER A 147 -15.69 21.73 16.93
CA SER A 147 -16.21 20.37 16.81
C SER A 147 -15.21 19.40 17.41
N VAL A 148 -15.73 18.31 17.99
CA VAL A 148 -14.93 17.14 18.37
C VAL A 148 -15.34 16.01 17.45
N ASN A 149 -14.37 15.36 16.83
CA ASN A 149 -14.59 14.34 15.81
C ASN A 149 -14.28 12.98 16.40
N PHE A 150 -15.25 12.07 16.31
CA PHE A 150 -15.11 10.66 16.60
C PHE A 150 -14.98 9.94 15.26
N ASN A 151 -13.80 9.39 15.02
CA ASN A 151 -13.44 8.84 13.73
C ASN A 151 -13.12 7.36 13.86
N TYR A 152 -13.49 6.61 12.83
CA TYR A 152 -12.90 5.32 12.50
C TYR A 152 -11.69 5.57 11.60
N SER A 153 -10.57 4.91 11.89
CA SER A 153 -9.38 4.90 11.01
C SER A 153 -9.07 3.45 10.66
N GLY A 154 -8.87 3.14 9.38
CA GLY A 154 -8.52 1.81 8.92
C GLY A 154 -7.60 1.86 7.72
N MET A 155 -6.68 0.92 7.65
CA MET A 155 -5.78 0.71 6.53
C MET A 155 -5.67 -0.78 6.22
N GLY A 156 -5.67 -1.11 4.93
CA GLY A 156 -5.37 -2.47 4.48
C GLY A 156 -4.56 -2.46 3.19
N ILE A 157 -3.72 -3.47 3.03
CA ILE A 157 -2.93 -3.70 1.82
C ILE A 157 -2.86 -5.20 1.55
N ASP A 158 -3.09 -5.58 0.30
CA ASP A 158 -2.64 -6.86 -0.26
C ASP A 158 -1.60 -6.58 -1.36
N LEU A 159 -0.43 -7.20 -1.23
CA LEU A 159 0.71 -6.99 -2.09
C LEU A 159 1.43 -8.33 -2.38
N PRO A 160 1.27 -8.90 -3.59
CA PRO A 160 2.12 -9.97 -4.06
C PRO A 160 3.54 -9.40 -4.22
N ALA A 161 4.42 -9.75 -3.29
CA ALA A 161 5.72 -9.15 -3.19
C ALA A 161 6.75 -9.92 -4.04
N ARG A 162 7.47 -9.13 -4.83
CA ARG A 162 8.68 -9.52 -5.55
C ARG A 162 9.69 -8.39 -5.40
N GLU A 163 10.96 -8.74 -5.31
CA GLU A 163 12.06 -7.80 -5.10
C GLU A 163 13.22 -8.25 -5.96
N PRO A 164 13.31 -7.81 -7.23
CA PRO A 164 14.38 -8.19 -8.13
C PRO A 164 15.67 -7.44 -7.77
N HIS A 165 16.25 -7.80 -6.62
CA HIS A 165 17.40 -7.14 -5.99
C HIS A 165 18.70 -7.95 -6.13
N LEU A 166 19.84 -7.31 -5.86
CA LEU A 166 21.19 -7.91 -6.00
C LEU A 166 21.30 -9.32 -5.39
N GLY A 167 20.68 -9.58 -4.24
CA GLY A 167 20.73 -10.88 -3.58
C GLY A 167 20.20 -12.02 -4.45
N ILE A 168 19.07 -11.82 -5.14
CA ILE A 168 18.48 -12.84 -6.03
C ILE A 168 19.32 -12.99 -7.31
N PHE A 169 19.79 -11.88 -7.89
CA PHE A 169 20.68 -11.95 -9.05
C PHE A 169 21.99 -12.68 -8.75
N PHE A 170 22.59 -12.41 -7.58
CA PHE A 170 23.78 -13.11 -7.11
C PHE A 170 23.51 -14.59 -6.81
N TYR A 171 22.35 -14.91 -6.24
CA TYR A 171 21.94 -16.30 -5.99
C TYR A 171 21.92 -17.13 -7.28
N GLY A 172 21.43 -16.58 -8.38
CA GLY A 172 21.46 -17.24 -9.70
C GLY A 172 22.80 -17.16 -10.45
N SER A 173 23.86 -16.65 -9.83
CA SER A 173 25.16 -16.46 -10.49
C SER A 173 25.96 -17.76 -10.65
N PRO A 174 26.92 -17.83 -11.60
CA PRO A 174 27.80 -18.99 -11.75
C PRO A 174 28.62 -19.25 -10.49
N PHE A 175 28.94 -18.21 -9.73
CA PHE A 175 29.68 -18.37 -8.48
C PHE A 175 28.93 -19.30 -7.52
N ILE A 176 27.62 -19.10 -7.33
CA ILE A 176 26.82 -19.95 -6.43
C ILE A 176 26.72 -21.36 -6.99
N ARG A 177 26.36 -21.50 -8.26
CA ARG A 177 26.25 -22.81 -8.92
C ARG A 177 27.56 -23.58 -8.86
N ASP A 178 28.66 -22.99 -9.31
CA ASP A 178 29.94 -23.68 -9.43
C ASP A 178 30.59 -23.93 -8.07
N THR A 179 30.27 -23.13 -7.04
CA THR A 179 30.79 -23.31 -5.67
C THR A 179 30.00 -24.34 -4.87
N PHE A 180 28.67 -24.38 -5.01
CA PHE A 180 27.78 -25.14 -4.13
C PHE A 180 27.08 -26.33 -4.82
N CYS A 181 27.11 -26.42 -6.15
CA CYS A 181 26.40 -27.43 -6.93
C CYS A 181 27.33 -28.29 -7.78
N ASN A 182 27.07 -29.59 -7.78
CA ASN A 182 27.69 -30.53 -8.70
C ASN A 182 27.16 -30.32 -10.13
N GLU A 183 27.87 -30.88 -11.12
CA GLU A 183 27.45 -30.82 -12.54
C GLU A 183 26.09 -31.48 -12.81
N ASP A 184 25.67 -32.41 -11.94
CA ASP A 184 24.36 -33.07 -12.00
C ASP A 184 23.23 -32.27 -11.30
N GLY A 185 23.55 -31.08 -10.79
CA GLY A 185 22.61 -30.19 -10.10
C GLY A 185 22.36 -30.52 -8.64
N THR A 186 23.06 -31.50 -8.06
CA THR A 186 22.96 -31.83 -6.63
C THR A 186 23.86 -30.93 -5.79
N ALA A 187 23.47 -30.61 -4.55
CA ALA A 187 24.34 -29.89 -3.63
C ALA A 187 25.66 -30.64 -3.35
N LYS A 188 26.76 -29.88 -3.32
CA LYS A 188 28.07 -30.36 -2.86
C LYS A 188 28.12 -30.62 -1.35
N SER A 189 27.26 -29.94 -0.59
CA SER A 189 27.18 -30.09 0.86
C SER A 189 25.79 -30.58 1.26
N PRO A 190 25.68 -31.63 2.10
CA PRO A 190 24.40 -32.22 2.47
C PRO A 190 23.55 -31.33 3.39
N ASP A 191 24.14 -30.30 3.96
CA ASP A 191 23.55 -29.32 4.87
C ASP A 191 23.28 -27.95 4.21
N LEU A 192 23.58 -27.78 2.91
CA LEU A 192 23.37 -26.53 2.18
C LEU A 192 22.97 -26.79 0.72
N GLU A 193 21.69 -26.61 0.41
CA GLU A 193 21.11 -26.83 -0.92
C GLU A 193 20.76 -25.48 -1.59
N LEU A 194 21.70 -24.98 -2.40
CA LEU A 194 21.57 -23.70 -3.13
C LEU A 194 21.45 -23.90 -4.66
N CYS A 195 21.14 -25.11 -5.11
CA CYS A 195 21.09 -25.44 -6.54
C CYS A 195 19.72 -25.20 -7.16
N GLY A 196 18.71 -24.86 -6.34
CA GLY A 196 17.44 -24.35 -6.83
C GLY A 196 17.63 -23.00 -7.53
N ILE A 197 16.85 -22.72 -8.56
CA ILE A 197 16.86 -21.44 -9.27
C ILE A 197 15.66 -20.62 -8.81
N VAL A 198 15.90 -19.38 -8.37
CA VAL A 198 14.85 -18.39 -8.07
C VAL A 198 14.91 -17.31 -9.12
N LYS A 199 13.81 -17.09 -9.84
CA LYS A 199 13.78 -16.05 -10.87
C LYS A 199 13.67 -14.66 -10.21
N PRO A 200 14.38 -13.63 -10.71
CA PRO A 200 14.36 -12.30 -10.09
C PRO A 200 12.98 -11.65 -9.98
N TYR A 201 12.10 -11.90 -10.96
CA TYR A 201 10.79 -11.25 -11.08
C TYR A 201 9.62 -12.13 -10.63
N GLU A 202 9.92 -13.25 -9.99
CA GLU A 202 8.92 -14.16 -9.45
C GLU A 202 8.40 -13.67 -8.10
N VAL A 203 7.10 -13.83 -7.87
CA VAL A 203 6.47 -13.53 -6.58
C VAL A 203 6.87 -14.62 -5.60
N TYR A 204 7.42 -14.23 -4.46
CA TYR A 204 7.87 -15.19 -3.45
C TYR A 204 7.03 -15.16 -2.16
N THR A 205 6.19 -14.15 -1.97
CA THR A 205 5.30 -14.02 -0.81
C THR A 205 4.15 -13.07 -1.13
N ASP A 206 3.07 -13.17 -0.36
CA ASP A 206 1.91 -12.29 -0.49
C ASP A 206 1.76 -11.50 0.82
N LEU A 207 2.26 -10.26 0.86
CA LEU A 207 2.11 -9.42 2.04
C LEU A 207 0.66 -8.96 2.15
N ARG A 208 -0.01 -9.36 3.23
CA ARG A 208 -1.36 -8.92 3.55
C ARG A 208 -1.36 -8.32 4.94
N PHE A 209 -1.94 -7.15 5.10
CA PHE A 209 -2.23 -6.65 6.44
C PHE A 209 -3.49 -5.81 6.44
N GLU A 210 -4.23 -5.92 7.53
CA GLU A 210 -5.41 -5.12 7.80
C GLU A 210 -5.31 -4.64 9.25
N VAL A 211 -5.31 -3.32 9.42
CA VAL A 211 -5.21 -2.67 10.73
C VAL A 211 -6.27 -1.60 10.83
N ASP A 212 -6.90 -1.49 12.00
CA ASP A 212 -7.86 -0.44 12.24
C ASP A 212 -7.84 0.06 13.68
N GLN A 213 -8.54 1.18 13.88
CA GLN A 213 -8.80 1.77 15.17
C GLN A 213 -10.24 2.32 15.16
N PRO A 214 -11.17 1.69 15.90
CA PRO A 214 -12.57 2.08 15.92
C PRO A 214 -12.85 3.50 16.41
N LEU A 215 -11.95 4.05 17.22
CA LEU A 215 -12.05 5.40 17.76
C LEU A 215 -10.70 6.12 17.75
N THR A 216 -10.59 7.10 16.88
CA THR A 216 -9.57 8.15 16.92
C THR A 216 -10.25 9.50 17.10
N LEU A 217 -9.66 10.35 17.93
CA LEU A 217 -10.20 11.67 18.24
C LEU A 217 -9.49 12.76 17.43
N GLY A 218 -10.27 13.72 16.97
CA GLY A 218 -9.79 14.97 16.40
C GLY A 218 -10.67 16.13 16.83
N PHE A 219 -10.29 17.34 16.46
CA PHE A 219 -11.12 18.53 16.63
C PHE A 219 -10.98 19.45 15.42
N ASN A 220 -12.05 20.15 15.09
CA ASN A 220 -11.98 21.22 14.10
C ASN A 220 -12.42 22.54 14.73
N MET A 221 -11.78 23.63 14.31
CA MET A 221 -12.13 24.99 14.66
C MET A 221 -12.52 25.75 13.41
N GLY A 222 -13.54 26.60 13.52
CA GLY A 222 -14.03 27.45 12.45
C GLY A 222 -14.14 28.90 12.91
N LEU A 223 -13.91 29.82 11.99
CA LEU A 223 -14.21 31.24 12.14
C LEU A 223 -14.92 31.70 10.88
N LEU A 224 -16.02 32.42 11.06
CA LEU A 224 -16.79 33.04 9.99
C LEU A 224 -16.87 34.54 10.27
N TRP A 225 -16.43 35.36 9.32
CA TRP A 225 -16.43 36.81 9.43
C TRP A 225 -17.11 37.45 8.21
N SER A 226 -18.16 38.22 8.46
CA SER A 226 -18.96 38.90 7.44
C SER A 226 -18.80 40.42 7.55
N PRO A 227 -17.69 41.00 7.06
CA PRO A 227 -17.43 42.43 7.23
C PRO A 227 -18.41 43.33 6.49
N GLN A 228 -19.07 42.82 5.45
CA GLN A 228 -20.16 43.48 4.73
C GLN A 228 -21.24 42.43 4.38
N PRO A 229 -22.51 42.83 4.16
CA PRO A 229 -23.59 41.88 3.87
C PRO A 229 -23.39 41.01 2.62
N TRP A 230 -22.55 41.47 1.67
CA TRP A 230 -22.27 40.78 0.41
C TRP A 230 -21.01 39.91 0.44
N ILE A 231 -20.24 39.93 1.54
CA ILE A 231 -19.00 39.16 1.66
C ILE A 231 -18.92 38.46 3.01
N THR A 232 -18.61 37.16 2.97
CA THR A 232 -18.32 36.37 4.16
C THR A 232 -17.04 35.59 3.92
N LEU A 233 -16.12 35.69 4.86
CA LEU A 233 -14.82 35.03 4.86
C LEU A 233 -14.85 33.92 5.91
N GLY A 234 -14.35 32.74 5.54
CA GLY A 234 -14.27 31.58 6.42
C GLY A 234 -12.83 31.13 6.61
N LEU A 235 -12.48 30.77 7.85
CA LEU A 235 -11.24 30.07 8.18
C LEU A 235 -11.61 28.76 8.90
N SER A 236 -11.03 27.65 8.45
CA SER A 236 -11.20 26.35 9.09
C SER A 236 -9.84 25.75 9.40
N TYR A 237 -9.69 25.24 10.62
CA TYR A 237 -8.55 24.44 11.05
C TYR A 237 -9.05 23.06 11.46
N ASN A 238 -8.44 22.01 10.91
CA ASN A 238 -8.68 20.62 11.31
C ASN A 238 -7.42 20.10 11.99
N SER A 239 -7.55 19.53 13.18
CA SER A 239 -6.42 18.98 13.92
C SER A 239 -5.82 17.77 13.20
N SER A 240 -4.53 17.52 13.41
CA SER A 240 -3.97 16.20 13.12
C SER A 240 -4.70 15.14 13.95
N ILE A 241 -5.04 14.03 13.32
CA ILE A 241 -5.61 12.85 13.98
C ILE A 241 -4.48 11.83 14.10
N LYS A 242 -4.22 11.38 15.32
CA LYS A 242 -3.26 10.31 15.60
C LYS A 242 -4.01 8.98 15.64
N ALA A 243 -3.58 8.04 14.82
CA ALA A 243 -4.13 6.71 14.75
C ALA A 243 -3.02 5.70 15.09
N ASP A 244 -3.22 4.98 16.19
CA ASP A 244 -2.42 3.85 16.64
C ASP A 244 -3.26 2.59 16.34
N MET A 245 -3.16 2.12 15.09
CA MET A 245 -4.00 1.03 14.56
C MET A 245 -3.45 -0.33 14.95
N GLU A 246 -4.34 -1.27 15.25
CA GLU A 246 -4.02 -2.65 15.58
C GLU A 246 -4.71 -3.59 14.58
N GLY A 247 -4.14 -4.78 14.36
CA GLY A 247 -4.73 -5.75 13.46
C GLY A 247 -3.80 -6.90 13.15
N ASP A 248 -4.11 -7.58 12.06
CA ASP A 248 -3.45 -8.82 11.66
C ASP A 248 -2.62 -8.61 10.39
N TYR A 249 -1.54 -9.37 10.28
CA TYR A 249 -0.76 -9.47 9.06
C TYR A 249 -0.55 -10.95 8.71
N ASP A 250 -0.49 -11.23 7.41
CA ASP A 250 -0.13 -12.51 6.87
C ASP A 250 1.03 -12.33 5.88
N PHE A 251 1.97 -13.27 5.93
CA PHE A 251 3.16 -13.29 5.08
C PHE A 251 3.49 -14.72 4.65
N PRO A 252 2.60 -15.36 3.87
CA PRO A 252 2.79 -16.71 3.38
C PRO A 252 3.91 -16.73 2.33
N ILE A 253 5.06 -17.27 2.73
CA ILE A 253 6.18 -17.49 1.82
C ILE A 253 5.86 -18.68 0.90
N ARG A 254 5.97 -18.47 -0.41
CA ARG A 254 5.70 -19.49 -1.43
C ARG A 254 6.74 -20.62 -1.37
N PRO A 255 6.37 -21.87 -1.71
CA PRO A 255 7.20 -23.06 -1.46
C PRO A 255 8.62 -22.97 -2.01
N ASP A 256 8.79 -22.45 -3.23
CA ASP A 256 10.09 -22.41 -3.91
C ASP A 256 11.07 -21.47 -3.18
N PHE A 257 10.60 -20.27 -2.81
CA PHE A 257 11.42 -19.34 -2.04
C PHE A 257 11.60 -19.78 -0.59
N LYS A 258 10.58 -20.40 0.02
CA LYS A 258 10.65 -20.95 1.38
C LYS A 258 11.75 -22.01 1.48
N LYS A 259 11.89 -22.86 0.46
CA LYS A 259 12.95 -23.85 0.40
C LYS A 259 14.31 -23.18 0.41
N VAL A 260 14.53 -22.21 -0.49
CA VAL A 260 15.80 -21.45 -0.55
C VAL A 260 16.12 -20.75 0.76
N LEU A 261 15.14 -20.08 1.39
CA LEU A 261 15.34 -19.42 2.68
C LEU A 261 15.72 -20.41 3.78
N LEU A 262 15.00 -21.53 3.90
CA LEU A 262 15.27 -22.53 4.93
C LEU A 262 16.60 -23.25 4.71
N ASP A 263 16.93 -23.58 3.46
CA ASP A 263 18.16 -24.29 3.11
C ASP A 263 19.38 -23.35 3.28
N PHE A 264 19.25 -22.06 2.95
CA PHE A 264 20.30 -21.08 3.16
C PHE A 264 20.50 -20.73 4.64
N MET A 265 19.42 -20.44 5.39
CA MET A 265 19.51 -19.99 6.79
C MET A 265 19.85 -21.12 7.77
N ASN A 266 19.51 -22.38 7.45
CA ASN A 266 19.90 -23.52 8.28
C ASN A 266 21.25 -24.12 7.89
N GLY A 267 21.86 -23.67 6.79
CA GLY A 267 23.12 -24.21 6.31
C GLY A 267 24.35 -23.73 7.08
N SER A 268 25.43 -24.50 7.01
CA SER A 268 26.69 -24.23 7.73
C SER A 268 27.39 -22.92 7.35
N VAL A 269 27.01 -22.29 6.24
CA VAL A 269 27.54 -21.00 5.77
C VAL A 269 26.84 -19.80 6.42
N TRP A 270 25.62 -19.97 6.94
CA TRP A 270 24.82 -18.88 7.51
C TRP A 270 25.53 -18.12 8.65
N PRO A 271 26.20 -18.77 9.63
CA PRO A 271 26.94 -18.04 10.67
C PRO A 271 28.04 -17.12 10.11
N GLY A 272 28.69 -17.52 9.02
CA GLY A 272 29.69 -16.71 8.33
C GLY A 272 29.07 -15.51 7.62
N VAL A 273 27.89 -15.68 7.01
CA VAL A 273 27.12 -14.60 6.40
C VAL A 273 26.65 -13.58 7.44
N VAL A 274 26.11 -14.05 8.58
CA VAL A 274 25.71 -13.19 9.71
C VAL A 274 26.91 -12.37 10.22
N ALA A 275 28.05 -13.03 10.43
CA ALA A 275 29.27 -12.37 10.88
C ALA A 275 29.80 -11.33 9.86
N ALA A 276 29.66 -11.57 8.56
CA ALA A 276 30.05 -10.64 7.51
C ALA A 276 29.06 -9.47 7.35
N ALA A 277 27.77 -9.71 7.59
CA ALA A 277 26.70 -8.72 7.50
C ALA A 277 26.62 -7.80 8.73
N GLY A 278 27.34 -8.12 9.81
CA GLY A 278 27.37 -7.31 11.03
C GLY A 278 26.09 -7.38 11.87
N ALA A 279 25.35 -8.49 11.75
CA ALA A 279 24.17 -8.79 12.57
C ALA A 279 24.55 -9.52 13.88
#